data_AF-A0A4U8SM68-F1
#
_entry.id   AF-A0A4U8SM68-F1
#
_cell.length_a   1.000
_cell.length_b   1.000
_cell.length_c   1.000
_cell.angle_alpha   90.00
_cell.angle_beta   90.00
_cell.angle_gamma   90.00
#
_symmetry.space_group_name_H-M   'P 1'
#
loop_
_entity.id
_entity.type
_entity.pdbx_description
1 polymer ?
#
loop_
_entity_poly.entity_id
_entity_poly.type
_entity_poly.pdbx_seq_one_letter_code
_entity_poly.pdbx_strand_id
1 'polypeptide(L)'
;MEILLFVTIVIVVIAVINFKDYLNNPQKRPRIEYRENSGEVEEYQNPYKDQEPIPTLSREEKIRNSEYGLIVALLSKLAQSDGKVCELELELMENTIEDIAEALCLQSAMNQKEEILEILHKIFDTTHQSVETLTQSYANLTKGQYKSRLKLVEYLLSLAYADNELGVQEREIILDVAAYLEIANDDFNALYDAFEAFYAQKQADSTLQEAYAILGVKEEDDMEHIKKTYKNLVREFHPDILYHKGLDQSIMENSTRKLQSINRAYQVIKEHRKTNESH
;
A
#
# COMPACT_ATOMS: atom_id res chain seq x y z
N MET A 1 -46.29 0.54 14.97
CA MET A 1 -45.03 0.69 15.75
C MET A 1 -45.08 -0.04 17.09
N GLU A 2 -46.21 -0.05 17.81
CA GLU A 2 -46.30 -0.69 19.14
C GLU A 2 -46.05 -2.21 19.14
N ILE A 3 -46.52 -2.94 18.13
CA ILE A 3 -46.30 -4.40 18.02
C ILE A 3 -44.82 -4.74 17.85
N LEU A 4 -44.09 -3.95 17.06
CA LEU A 4 -42.67 -4.17 16.79
C LEU A 4 -41.83 -3.92 18.05
N LEU A 5 -42.20 -2.91 18.84
CA LEU A 5 -41.58 -2.58 20.12
C LEU A 5 -41.86 -3.65 21.19
N PHE A 6 -43.04 -4.26 21.16
CA PHE A 6 -43.36 -5.38 22.04
C PHE A 6 -42.54 -6.63 21.70
N VAL A 7 -42.39 -6.94 20.41
CA VAL A 7 -41.58 -8.08 19.95
C VAL A 7 -40.11 -7.91 20.32
N THR A 8 -39.53 -6.72 20.17
CA THR A 8 -38.13 -6.47 20.56
C THR A 8 -37.91 -6.61 22.06
N ILE A 9 -38.83 -6.09 22.89
CA ILE A 9 -38.77 -6.26 24.34
C ILE A 9 -38.82 -7.74 24.73
N VAL A 10 -39.72 -8.52 24.12
CA VAL A 10 -39.84 -9.96 24.40
C VAL A 10 -38.56 -10.71 24.04
N ILE A 11 -37.94 -10.40 22.89
CA ILE A 11 -36.66 -11.02 22.48
C ILE A 11 -35.55 -10.69 23.47
N VAL A 12 -35.43 -9.43 23.90
CA VAL A 12 -34.42 -9.00 24.87
C VAL A 12 -34.62 -9.69 26.21
N VAL A 13 -35.87 -9.82 26.69
CA VAL A 13 -36.19 -10.52 27.94
C VAL A 13 -35.81 -12.01 27.86
N ILE A 14 -36.14 -12.69 26.75
CA ILE A 14 -35.76 -14.09 26.54
C ILE A 14 -34.24 -14.24 26.52
N ALA A 15 -33.52 -13.34 25.85
CA ALA A 15 -32.06 -13.35 25.80
C ALA A 15 -31.44 -13.17 27.19
N VAL A 16 -31.97 -12.26 28.00
CA VAL A 16 -31.50 -12.04 29.38
C VAL A 16 -31.79 -13.24 30.28
N ILE A 17 -32.95 -13.89 30.13
CA ILE A 17 -33.30 -15.11 30.87
C ILE A 17 -32.33 -16.24 30.50
N ASN A 18 -32.14 -16.50 29.20
CA ASN A 18 -31.22 -17.54 28.73
C ASN A 18 -29.77 -17.27 29.17
N PHE A 19 -29.34 -16.01 29.16
CA PHE A 19 -28.00 -15.63 29.61
C PHE A 19 -27.83 -15.81 31.12
N LYS A 20 -28.87 -15.47 31.91
CA LYS A 20 -28.87 -15.68 33.35
C LYS A 20 -28.89 -17.18 33.70
N ASP A 21 -29.63 -17.98 32.96
CA ASP A 21 -29.61 -19.44 33.08
C ASP A 21 -28.26 -20.03 32.68
N TYR A 22 -27.61 -19.50 31.64
CA TYR A 22 -26.23 -19.87 31.26
C TYR A 22 -25.23 -19.58 32.38
N LEU A 23 -25.30 -18.40 33.00
CA LEU A 23 -24.44 -18.02 34.12
C LEU A 23 -24.75 -18.79 35.40
N ASN A 24 -26.02 -19.10 35.63
CA ASN A 24 -26.46 -19.86 36.81
C ASN A 24 -26.29 -21.37 36.65
N ASN A 25 -26.02 -21.87 35.45
CA ASN A 25 -25.84 -23.29 35.19
C ASN A 25 -24.64 -23.81 36.00
N PRO A 26 -24.86 -24.51 37.12
CA PRO A 26 -23.79 -25.01 37.97
C PRO A 26 -23.39 -26.38 37.44
N GLN A 27 -23.24 -26.51 36.11
CA GLN A 27 -22.50 -27.62 35.54
C GLN A 27 -21.11 -27.47 36.15
N LYS A 28 -20.87 -28.21 37.24
CA LYS A 28 -19.54 -28.42 37.77
C LYS A 28 -18.73 -28.74 36.54
N ARG A 29 -17.77 -27.86 36.19
CA ARG A 29 -16.76 -28.19 35.18
C ARG A 29 -16.40 -29.64 35.47
N PRO A 30 -16.47 -30.57 34.50
CA PRO A 30 -16.12 -31.95 34.76
C PRO A 30 -14.81 -31.90 35.53
N ARG A 31 -14.85 -32.33 36.80
CA ARG A 31 -13.63 -32.41 37.58
C ARG A 31 -12.83 -33.41 36.78
N ILE A 32 -11.72 -32.95 36.20
CA ILE A 32 -10.73 -33.85 35.66
C ILE A 32 -10.35 -34.68 36.87
N GLU A 33 -10.85 -35.91 36.94
CA GLU A 33 -10.29 -36.91 37.82
C GLU A 33 -8.89 -37.11 37.28
N TYR A 34 -7.94 -36.37 37.84
CA TYR A 34 -6.56 -36.75 37.76
C TYR A 34 -6.54 -38.15 38.33
N ARG A 35 -6.46 -39.15 37.45
CA ARG A 35 -6.01 -40.46 37.85
C ARG A 35 -4.65 -40.16 38.47
N GLU A 36 -4.53 -40.28 39.80
CA GLU A 36 -3.24 -40.33 40.46
C GLU A 36 -2.56 -41.60 39.95
N ASN A 37 -2.08 -41.55 38.71
CA ASN A 37 -1.04 -42.44 38.25
C ASN A 37 0.15 -42.00 39.08
N SER A 38 0.40 -42.73 40.16
CA SER A 38 1.65 -42.71 40.92
C SER A 38 2.83 -43.27 40.12
N GLY A 39 2.66 -43.49 38.81
CA GLY A 39 3.79 -43.59 37.90
C GLY A 39 4.40 -42.22 37.75
N GLU A 40 5.72 -42.15 37.90
CA GLU A 40 6.51 -40.95 37.60
C GLU A 40 6.00 -40.33 36.29
N VAL A 41 5.61 -39.06 36.35
CA VAL A 41 5.29 -38.31 35.12
C VAL A 41 6.60 -38.28 34.34
N GLU A 42 6.73 -39.11 33.32
CA GLU A 42 7.87 -39.04 32.41
C GLU A 42 7.94 -37.60 31.90
N GLU A 43 9.02 -36.91 32.26
CA GLU A 43 9.24 -35.54 31.85
C GLU A 43 9.22 -35.52 30.31
N TYR A 44 8.30 -34.75 29.74
CA TYR A 44 8.20 -34.62 28.29
C TYR A 44 9.56 -34.18 27.74
N GLN A 45 10.28 -35.12 27.12
CA GLN A 45 11.51 -34.81 26.43
C GLN A 45 11.14 -34.11 25.14
N ASN A 46 11.28 -32.79 25.13
CA ASN A 46 11.10 -32.01 23.91
C ASN A 46 12.14 -32.50 22.87
N PRO A 47 11.70 -33.17 21.78
CA PRO A 47 12.62 -33.73 20.79
C PRO A 47 13.36 -32.65 19.99
N TYR A 48 13.01 -31.37 20.19
CA TYR A 48 13.62 -30.21 19.57
C TYR A 48 14.49 -29.39 20.53
N LYS A 49 14.76 -29.88 21.74
CA LYS A 49 15.56 -29.17 22.75
C LYS A 49 16.98 -28.86 22.27
N ASP A 50 17.53 -29.73 21.42
CA ASP A 50 18.88 -29.63 20.87
C ASP A 50 18.89 -29.09 19.42
N GLN A 51 17.74 -28.66 18.88
CA GLN A 51 17.75 -27.94 17.61
C GLN A 51 18.35 -26.56 17.84
N GLU A 52 19.28 -26.15 16.96
CA GLU A 52 19.71 -24.76 16.93
C GLU A 52 18.47 -23.87 16.80
N PRO A 53 18.38 -22.77 17.59
CA PRO A 53 17.27 -21.85 17.46
C PRO A 53 17.16 -21.43 16.00
N ILE A 54 15.99 -21.64 15.39
CA ILE A 54 15.73 -21.15 14.04
C ILE A 54 16.08 -19.66 14.05
N PRO A 55 17.03 -19.18 13.22
CA PRO A 55 17.44 -17.79 13.26
C PRO A 55 16.22 -16.92 13.02
N THR A 56 15.75 -16.25 14.07
CA THR A 56 14.63 -15.34 13.96
C THR A 56 15.16 -14.10 13.28
N LEU A 57 14.77 -13.89 12.02
CA LEU A 57 15.07 -12.65 11.32
C LEU A 57 14.77 -11.45 12.21
N SER A 58 15.69 -10.48 12.21
CA SER A 58 15.43 -9.19 12.83
C SER A 58 14.19 -8.55 12.22
N ARG A 59 13.57 -7.61 12.93
CA ARG A 59 12.40 -6.90 12.40
C ARG A 59 12.73 -6.19 11.09
N GLU A 60 13.91 -5.57 11.01
CA GLU A 60 14.41 -4.94 9.78
C GLU A 60 14.45 -5.93 8.63
N GLU A 61 15.03 -7.12 8.83
CA GLU A 61 15.08 -8.15 7.79
C GLU A 61 13.70 -8.67 7.40
N LYS A 62 12.77 -8.79 8.36
CA LYS A 62 11.38 -9.16 8.07
C LYS A 62 10.69 -8.13 7.18
N ILE A 63 10.84 -6.84 7.48
CA ILE A 63 10.27 -5.77 6.66
C ILE A 63 10.95 -5.73 5.30
N ARG A 64 12.29 -5.77 5.25
CA ARG A 64 13.07 -5.77 4.00
C ARG A 64 12.69 -6.90 3.05
N ASN A 65 12.44 -8.09 3.59
CA ASN A 65 12.05 -9.27 2.81
C ASN A 65 10.52 -9.40 2.61
N SER A 66 9.73 -8.45 3.10
CA SER A 66 8.28 -8.42 2.88
C SER A 66 7.93 -7.83 1.51
N GLU A 67 6.69 -8.05 1.05
CA GLU A 67 6.19 -7.43 -0.19
C GLU A 67 6.37 -5.90 -0.19
N TYR A 68 6.07 -5.24 0.94
CA TYR A 68 6.22 -3.79 1.06
C TYR A 68 7.67 -3.32 1.07
N GLY A 69 8.58 -4.05 1.74
CA GLY A 69 10.01 -3.72 1.71
C GLY A 69 10.60 -3.84 0.31
N LEU A 70 10.15 -4.86 -0.46
CA LEU A 70 10.55 -5.04 -1.84
C LEU A 70 9.98 -3.95 -2.76
N ILE A 71 8.75 -3.49 -2.53
CA ILE A 71 8.19 -2.33 -3.24
C ILE A 71 9.07 -1.10 -3.00
N VAL A 72 9.39 -0.77 -1.74
CA VAL A 72 10.25 0.39 -1.41
C VAL A 72 11.65 0.25 -2.03
N ALA A 73 12.21 -0.96 -2.06
CA ALA A 73 13.47 -1.21 -2.74
C ALA A 73 13.39 -0.99 -4.26
N LEU A 74 12.28 -1.37 -4.92
CA LEU A 74 12.05 -1.10 -6.34
C LEU A 74 11.83 0.39 -6.61
N LEU A 75 11.13 1.12 -5.73
CA LEU A 75 11.01 2.57 -5.81
C LEU A 75 12.38 3.26 -5.75
N SER A 76 13.26 2.78 -4.87
CA SER A 76 14.64 3.25 -4.80
C SER A 76 15.41 3.02 -6.11
N LYS A 77 15.22 1.86 -6.75
CA LYS A 77 15.82 1.60 -8.07
C LYS A 77 15.30 2.53 -9.15
N LEU A 78 14.00 2.82 -9.15
CA LEU A 78 13.38 3.76 -10.09
C LEU A 78 13.92 5.18 -9.90
N ALA A 79 13.95 5.67 -8.65
CA ALA A 79 14.52 6.97 -8.30
C ALA A 79 16.01 7.08 -8.69
N GLN A 80 16.81 6.04 -8.52
CA GLN A 80 18.25 6.12 -8.83
C GLN A 80 18.57 5.93 -10.32
N SER A 81 17.58 5.84 -11.21
CA SER A 81 17.75 5.35 -12.58
C SER A 81 18.52 6.29 -13.50
N ASP A 82 18.24 7.60 -13.45
CA ASP A 82 18.85 8.61 -14.31
C ASP A 82 19.45 9.81 -13.56
N GLY A 83 19.30 9.84 -12.22
CA GLY A 83 19.76 10.94 -11.36
C GLY A 83 18.98 12.25 -11.54
N LYS A 84 17.86 12.24 -12.26
CA LYS A 84 16.98 13.37 -12.52
C LYS A 84 15.58 13.15 -11.94
N VAL A 85 15.48 12.51 -10.79
CA VAL A 85 14.20 12.36 -10.11
C VAL A 85 13.58 13.72 -9.89
N CYS A 86 12.37 13.91 -10.41
CA CYS A 86 11.69 15.17 -10.23
C CYS A 86 11.20 15.29 -8.77
N GLU A 87 10.98 16.52 -8.30
CA GLU A 87 10.48 16.74 -6.94
C GLU A 87 9.14 16.00 -6.70
N LEU A 88 8.33 15.83 -7.75
CA LEU A 88 7.02 15.20 -7.63
C LEU A 88 7.12 13.69 -7.45
N GLU A 89 8.02 13.02 -8.16
CA GLU A 89 8.30 11.58 -7.98
C GLU A 89 8.75 11.29 -6.56
N LEU A 90 9.73 12.02 -6.04
CA LEU A 90 10.21 11.84 -4.66
C LEU A 90 9.09 12.06 -3.64
N GLU A 91 8.26 13.07 -3.87
CA GLU A 91 7.11 13.38 -3.02
C GLU A 91 6.07 12.25 -3.05
N LEU A 92 5.78 11.67 -4.21
CA LEU A 92 4.89 10.53 -4.35
C LEU A 92 5.46 9.27 -3.69
N MET A 93 6.74 8.99 -3.88
CA MET A 93 7.44 7.86 -3.25
C MET A 93 7.44 7.98 -1.72
N GLU A 94 7.66 9.19 -1.18
CA GLU A 94 7.60 9.46 0.26
C GLU A 94 6.20 9.18 0.81
N ASN A 95 5.14 9.62 0.11
CA ASN A 95 3.77 9.30 0.49
C ASN A 95 3.54 7.78 0.56
N THR A 96 4.06 7.03 -0.41
CA THR A 96 3.97 5.56 -0.38
C THR A 96 4.67 4.95 0.83
N ILE A 97 5.86 5.46 1.18
CA ILE A 97 6.61 4.97 2.34
C ILE A 97 5.80 5.24 3.62
N GLU A 98 5.22 6.43 3.78
CA GLU A 98 4.36 6.76 4.91
C GLU A 98 3.11 5.87 4.98
N ASP A 99 2.45 5.63 3.85
CA ASP A 99 1.24 4.79 3.77
C ASP A 99 1.55 3.32 4.08
N ILE A 100 2.68 2.80 3.59
CA ILE A 100 3.19 1.46 3.94
C ILE A 100 3.46 1.38 5.44
N ALA A 101 4.12 2.39 6.02
CA ALA A 101 4.44 2.41 7.44
C ALA A 101 3.15 2.37 8.28
N GLU A 102 2.12 3.11 7.85
CA GLU A 102 0.81 3.09 8.48
C GLU A 102 0.12 1.73 8.35
N ALA A 103 0.11 1.14 7.15
CA ALA A 103 -0.47 -0.18 6.91
C ALA A 103 0.21 -1.28 7.74
N LEU A 104 1.54 -1.25 7.84
CA LEU A 104 2.31 -2.17 8.68
C LEU A 104 2.08 -1.93 10.17
N CYS A 105 1.91 -0.67 10.60
CA CYS A 105 1.61 -0.34 11.98
C CYS A 105 0.24 -0.90 12.40
N LEU A 106 -0.78 -0.79 11.54
CA LEU A 106 -2.12 -1.34 11.78
C LEU A 106 -2.13 -2.88 11.89
N GLN A 107 -1.15 -3.56 11.29
CA GLN A 107 -0.98 -5.02 11.39
C GLN A 107 -0.21 -5.44 12.65
N SER A 108 0.43 -4.51 13.35
CA SER A 108 1.20 -4.77 14.57
C SER A 108 0.38 -4.50 15.82
N ALA A 109 0.59 -5.30 16.87
CA ALA A 109 -0.05 -5.09 18.17
C ALA A 109 0.53 -3.89 18.96
N MET A 110 1.63 -3.30 18.47
CA MET A 110 2.35 -2.20 19.11
C MET A 110 2.49 -1.04 18.13
N ASN A 111 1.98 0.14 18.52
CA ASN A 111 2.06 1.38 17.74
C ASN A 111 3.52 1.87 17.65
N GLN A 112 4.20 1.51 16.56
CA GLN A 112 5.63 1.77 16.31
C GLN A 112 5.83 2.27 14.88
N LYS A 113 5.00 3.24 14.46
CA LYS A 113 5.02 3.77 13.09
C LYS A 113 6.38 4.37 12.76
N GLU A 114 6.98 5.09 13.70
CA GLU A 114 8.27 5.78 13.52
C GLU A 114 9.42 4.81 13.25
N GLU A 115 9.52 3.71 14.02
CA GLU A 115 10.54 2.69 13.80
C GLU A 115 10.36 1.98 12.45
N ILE A 116 9.11 1.72 12.04
CA ILE A 116 8.82 1.13 10.73
C ILE A 116 9.23 2.11 9.61
N LEU A 117 8.91 3.39 9.77
CA LEU A 117 9.28 4.45 8.83
C LEU A 117 10.80 4.53 8.67
N GLU A 118 11.54 4.55 9.78
CA GLU A 118 13.02 4.54 9.78
C GLU A 118 13.58 3.34 9.02
N ILE A 119 13.00 2.15 9.20
CA ILE A 119 13.41 0.95 8.48
C ILE A 119 13.13 1.07 6.97
N LEU A 120 11.96 1.60 6.59
CA LEU A 120 11.59 1.75 5.18
C LEU A 120 12.45 2.80 4.47
N HIS A 121 12.71 3.94 5.10
CA HIS A 121 13.67 4.94 4.59
C HIS A 121 15.06 4.35 4.45
N LYS A 122 15.53 3.59 5.45
CA LYS A 122 16.80 2.88 5.34
C LYS A 122 16.80 1.90 4.17
N ILE A 123 15.72 1.16 3.91
CA ILE A 123 15.61 0.30 2.73
C ILE A 123 15.72 1.14 1.45
N PHE A 124 14.98 2.24 1.36
CA PHE A 124 15.02 3.15 0.21
C PHE A 124 16.44 3.68 -0.05
N ASP A 125 17.15 4.14 0.98
CA ASP A 125 18.47 4.76 0.81
C ASP A 125 19.60 3.74 0.55
N THR A 126 19.47 2.51 1.07
CA THR A 126 20.56 1.51 1.07
C THR A 126 20.34 0.33 0.13
N THR A 127 19.40 0.44 -0.81
CA THR A 127 19.14 -0.64 -1.77
C THR A 127 20.25 -0.72 -2.83
N HIS A 128 21.00 -1.82 -2.80
CA HIS A 128 22.07 -2.13 -3.77
C HIS A 128 21.76 -3.34 -4.67
N GLN A 129 20.72 -4.11 -4.34
CA GLN A 129 20.33 -5.29 -5.12
C GLN A 129 19.89 -4.90 -6.54
N SER A 130 20.03 -5.82 -7.50
CA SER A 130 19.57 -5.59 -8.86
C SER A 130 18.03 -5.58 -8.93
N VAL A 131 17.48 -4.90 -9.94
CA VAL A 131 16.04 -4.93 -10.24
C VAL A 131 15.57 -6.38 -10.39
N GLU A 132 16.32 -7.20 -11.12
CA GLU A 132 16.06 -8.65 -11.25
C GLU A 132 15.87 -9.35 -9.88
N THR A 133 16.83 -9.17 -8.95
CA THR A 133 16.81 -9.88 -7.67
C THR A 133 15.61 -9.47 -6.82
N LEU A 134 15.31 -8.17 -6.79
CA LEU A 134 14.20 -7.60 -6.04
C LEU A 134 12.86 -8.07 -6.63
N THR A 135 12.72 -7.98 -7.94
CA THR A 135 11.49 -8.36 -8.64
C THR A 135 11.24 -9.87 -8.57
N GLN A 136 12.27 -10.72 -8.71
CA GLN A 136 12.12 -12.17 -8.52
C GLN A 136 11.72 -12.52 -7.09
N SER A 137 12.26 -11.82 -6.09
CA SER A 137 11.85 -11.97 -4.69
C SER A 137 10.38 -11.60 -4.51
N TYR A 138 9.93 -10.49 -5.11
CA TYR A 138 8.54 -10.05 -5.06
C TYR A 138 7.60 -11.02 -5.79
N ALA A 139 7.99 -11.49 -6.97
CA ALA A 139 7.26 -12.51 -7.72
C ALA A 139 7.09 -13.79 -6.90
N ASN A 140 8.12 -14.19 -6.14
CA ASN A 140 8.05 -15.37 -5.29
C ASN A 140 7.04 -15.25 -4.15
N LEU A 141 6.88 -14.06 -3.55
CA LEU A 141 5.87 -13.80 -2.52
C LEU A 141 4.45 -13.72 -3.12
N THR A 142 4.34 -13.16 -4.33
CA THR A 142 3.05 -12.89 -5.00
C THR A 142 2.64 -13.98 -5.99
N LYS A 143 3.06 -15.23 -5.77
CA LYS A 143 2.69 -16.36 -6.65
C LYS A 143 1.17 -16.50 -6.77
N GLY A 144 0.68 -16.57 -8.01
CA GLY A 144 -0.76 -16.64 -8.30
C GLY A 144 -1.51 -15.31 -8.16
N GLN A 145 -0.84 -14.22 -7.78
CA GLN A 145 -1.44 -12.89 -7.61
C GLN A 145 -1.13 -12.00 -8.83
N TYR A 146 -1.52 -12.44 -10.02
CA TYR A 146 -1.20 -11.73 -11.28
C TYR A 146 -1.69 -10.28 -11.29
N LYS A 147 -2.93 -10.05 -10.80
CA LYS A 147 -3.52 -8.70 -10.72
C LYS A 147 -2.69 -7.75 -9.86
N SER A 148 -2.18 -8.24 -8.73
CA SER A 148 -1.30 -7.49 -7.82
C SER A 148 0.00 -7.06 -8.50
N ARG A 149 0.63 -7.98 -9.23
CA ARG A 149 1.84 -7.70 -10.00
C ARG A 149 1.59 -6.65 -11.09
N LEU A 150 0.46 -6.76 -11.79
CA LEU A 150 0.06 -5.75 -12.79
C LEU A 150 -0.17 -4.38 -12.14
N LYS A 151 -0.78 -4.33 -10.95
CA LYS A 151 -0.99 -3.09 -10.19
C LYS A 151 0.32 -2.45 -9.72
N LEU A 152 1.33 -3.26 -9.37
CA LEU A 152 2.67 -2.74 -9.08
C LEU A 152 3.27 -2.05 -10.32
N VAL A 153 3.18 -2.67 -11.50
CA VAL A 153 3.67 -2.07 -12.76
C VAL A 153 2.91 -0.79 -13.10
N GLU A 154 1.58 -0.80 -12.96
CA GLU A 154 0.74 0.41 -13.12
C GLU A 154 1.19 1.53 -12.20
N TYR A 155 1.51 1.19 -10.96
CA TYR A 155 1.97 2.16 -9.98
C TYR A 155 3.31 2.78 -10.35
N LEU A 156 4.29 1.95 -10.75
CA LEU A 156 5.60 2.45 -11.16
C LEU A 156 5.49 3.39 -12.38
N LEU A 157 4.58 3.10 -13.32
CA LEU A 157 4.30 4.02 -14.43
C LEU A 157 3.65 5.32 -13.95
N SER A 158 2.72 5.26 -13.01
CA SER A 158 2.11 6.49 -12.45
C SER A 158 3.10 7.41 -11.74
N LEU A 159 4.14 6.84 -11.13
CA LEU A 159 5.25 7.58 -10.56
C LEU A 159 6.13 8.19 -11.65
N ALA A 160 6.56 7.38 -12.61
CA ALA A 160 7.49 7.82 -13.64
C ALA A 160 6.88 8.83 -14.64
N TYR A 161 5.55 8.94 -14.73
CA TYR A 161 4.89 10.00 -15.50
C TYR A 161 4.45 11.20 -14.64
N ALA A 162 4.90 11.32 -13.39
CA ALA A 162 4.42 12.37 -12.48
C ALA A 162 4.63 13.80 -13.04
N ASP A 163 5.71 14.04 -13.79
CA ASP A 163 5.99 15.31 -14.45
C ASP A 163 5.57 15.39 -15.94
N ASN A 164 4.77 14.41 -16.40
CA ASN A 164 4.24 14.24 -17.76
C ASN A 164 5.25 13.74 -18.81
N GLU A 165 6.45 13.31 -18.42
CA GLU A 165 7.40 12.67 -19.32
C GLU A 165 7.92 11.38 -18.67
N LEU A 166 8.10 10.32 -19.46
CA LEU A 166 8.72 9.08 -18.98
C LEU A 166 10.18 9.04 -19.40
N GLY A 167 11.09 9.00 -18.42
CA GLY A 167 12.51 8.87 -18.65
C GLY A 167 12.88 7.56 -19.36
N VAL A 168 13.95 7.60 -20.17
CA VAL A 168 14.44 6.40 -20.87
C VAL A 168 14.85 5.32 -19.88
N GLN A 169 15.61 5.67 -18.84
CA GLN A 169 16.10 4.71 -17.85
C GLN A 169 14.95 4.16 -16.99
N GLU A 170 13.99 5.01 -16.61
CA GLU A 170 12.79 4.60 -15.88
C GLU A 170 11.96 3.60 -16.67
N ARG A 171 11.76 3.86 -17.97
CA ARG A 171 11.07 2.93 -18.88
C ARG A 171 11.77 1.58 -18.92
N GLU A 172 13.10 1.53 -19.05
CA GLU A 172 13.84 0.26 -19.06
C GLU A 172 13.67 -0.50 -17.73
N ILE A 173 13.71 0.20 -16.58
CA ILE A 173 13.48 -0.43 -15.28
C ILE A 173 12.06 -1.00 -15.19
N ILE A 174 11.05 -0.24 -15.62
CA ILE A 174 9.65 -0.69 -15.58
C ILE A 174 9.43 -1.89 -16.50
N LEU A 175 10.03 -1.89 -17.69
CA LEU A 175 10.02 -3.02 -18.62
C LEU A 175 10.65 -4.27 -17.99
N ASP A 176 11.83 -4.12 -17.36
CA ASP A 176 12.50 -5.20 -16.64
C ASP A 176 11.62 -5.74 -15.51
N VAL A 177 11.02 -4.85 -14.71
CA VAL A 177 10.10 -5.25 -13.64
C VAL A 177 8.93 -6.05 -14.21
N ALA A 178 8.25 -5.56 -15.25
CA ALA A 178 7.12 -6.26 -15.86
C ALA A 178 7.53 -7.64 -16.39
N ALA A 179 8.70 -7.74 -17.04
CA ALA A 179 9.24 -8.99 -17.54
C ALA A 179 9.53 -10.00 -16.42
N TYR A 180 10.22 -9.60 -15.35
CA TYR A 180 10.51 -10.50 -14.21
C TYR A 180 9.28 -10.85 -13.38
N LEU A 181 8.20 -10.06 -13.44
CA LEU A 181 6.90 -10.39 -12.87
C LEU A 181 6.06 -11.32 -13.74
N GLU A 182 6.56 -11.66 -14.94
CA GLU A 182 5.89 -12.47 -15.96
C GLU A 182 4.56 -11.86 -16.42
N ILE A 183 4.49 -10.54 -16.53
CA ILE A 183 3.33 -9.84 -17.10
C ILE A 183 3.26 -10.14 -18.60
N ALA A 184 2.07 -10.51 -19.08
CA ALA A 184 1.84 -10.74 -20.49
C ALA A 184 2.07 -9.45 -21.29
N ASN A 185 2.73 -9.55 -22.45
CA ASN A 185 3.04 -8.40 -23.30
C ASN A 185 1.77 -7.59 -23.65
N ASP A 186 0.65 -8.27 -23.94
CA ASP A 186 -0.60 -7.60 -24.30
C ASP A 186 -1.13 -6.74 -23.14
N ASP A 187 -1.04 -7.23 -21.89
CA ASP A 187 -1.46 -6.50 -20.70
C ASP A 187 -0.52 -5.31 -20.41
N PHE A 188 0.80 -5.53 -20.54
CA PHE A 188 1.78 -4.46 -20.37
C PHE A 188 1.59 -3.37 -21.43
N ASN A 189 1.48 -3.74 -22.70
CA ASN A 189 1.29 -2.79 -23.80
C ASN A 189 -0.02 -2.02 -23.66
N ALA A 190 -1.12 -2.69 -23.30
CA ALA A 190 -2.39 -2.00 -23.06
C ALA A 190 -2.29 -0.95 -21.96
N LEU A 191 -1.56 -1.26 -20.88
CA LEU A 191 -1.31 -0.34 -19.79
C LEU A 191 -0.41 0.81 -20.24
N TYR A 192 0.73 0.50 -20.87
CA TYR A 192 1.69 1.49 -21.37
C TYR A 192 1.03 2.46 -22.37
N ASP A 193 0.30 1.95 -23.36
CA ASP A 193 -0.41 2.73 -24.36
C ASP A 193 -1.48 3.64 -23.74
N ALA A 194 -2.14 3.20 -22.67
CA ALA A 194 -3.12 4.01 -21.95
C ALA A 194 -2.46 5.22 -21.25
N PHE A 195 -1.27 5.03 -20.66
CA PHE A 195 -0.48 6.12 -20.07
C PHE A 195 0.04 7.07 -21.16
N GLU A 196 0.65 6.54 -22.22
CA GLU A 196 1.10 7.33 -23.36
C GLU A 196 -0.05 8.16 -23.94
N ALA A 197 -1.22 7.57 -24.18
CA ALA A 197 -2.38 8.29 -24.71
C ALA A 197 -2.86 9.41 -23.78
N PHE A 198 -2.89 9.18 -22.46
CA PHE A 198 -3.31 10.17 -21.47
C PHE A 198 -2.34 11.37 -21.43
N TYR A 199 -1.04 11.11 -21.37
CA TYR A 199 -0.02 12.15 -21.26
C TYR A 199 0.33 12.80 -22.62
N ALA A 200 0.12 12.10 -23.74
CA ALA A 200 0.23 12.66 -25.09
C ALA A 200 -0.89 13.64 -25.43
N GLN A 201 -2.02 13.64 -24.69
CA GLN A 201 -2.99 14.75 -24.72
C GLN A 201 -2.39 16.01 -24.07
N LYS A 202 -1.34 16.56 -24.69
CA LYS A 202 -0.69 17.82 -24.33
C LYS A 202 -1.70 18.95 -24.33
N GLN A 203 -1.79 19.66 -23.21
CA GLN A 203 -2.25 21.06 -23.05
C GLN A 203 -3.62 21.49 -23.60
N ALA A 204 -4.36 20.66 -24.35
CA ALA A 204 -5.48 21.17 -25.13
C ALA A 204 -6.67 21.66 -24.31
N ASP A 205 -6.93 21.12 -23.11
CA ASP A 205 -8.21 21.40 -22.44
C ASP A 205 -8.18 21.66 -20.92
N SER A 206 -7.05 21.49 -20.22
CA SER A 206 -7.07 21.74 -18.76
C SER A 206 -6.78 23.20 -18.46
N THR A 207 -7.85 24.00 -18.31
CA THR A 207 -7.71 25.38 -17.86
C THR A 207 -7.11 25.44 -16.45
N LEU A 208 -6.39 26.52 -16.12
CA LEU A 208 -5.88 26.72 -14.76
C LEU A 208 -7.00 26.65 -13.71
N GLN A 209 -8.19 27.14 -14.06
CA GLN A 209 -9.38 27.07 -13.23
C GLN A 209 -9.85 25.63 -12.99
N GLU A 210 -9.81 24.77 -14.00
CA GLU A 210 -10.08 23.33 -13.84
C GLU A 210 -9.03 22.65 -12.97
N ALA A 211 -7.75 23.03 -13.07
CA ALA A 211 -6.70 22.46 -12.23
C ALA A 211 -6.97 22.74 -10.74
N TYR A 212 -7.33 23.98 -10.39
CA TYR A 212 -7.75 24.32 -9.03
C TYR A 212 -8.99 23.54 -8.60
N ALA A 213 -9.99 23.40 -9.48
CA ALA A 213 -11.19 22.63 -9.20
C ALA A 213 -10.93 21.12 -8.99
N ILE A 214 -10.01 20.52 -9.77
CA ILE A 214 -9.63 19.10 -9.65
C ILE A 214 -8.97 18.82 -8.29
N LEU A 215 -8.11 19.73 -7.84
CA LEU A 215 -7.47 19.64 -6.53
C LEU A 215 -8.35 20.11 -5.36
N GLY A 216 -9.49 20.75 -5.66
CA GLY A 216 -10.39 21.31 -4.63
C GLY A 216 -9.79 22.48 -3.85
N VAL A 217 -8.82 23.19 -4.45
CA VAL A 217 -8.16 24.37 -3.88
C VAL A 217 -8.59 25.64 -4.62
N LYS A 218 -8.23 26.81 -4.08
CA LYS A 218 -8.51 28.11 -4.68
C LYS A 218 -7.25 28.75 -5.25
N GLU A 219 -7.44 29.72 -6.14
CA GLU A 219 -6.35 30.49 -6.73
C GLU A 219 -5.62 31.36 -5.69
N GLU A 220 -6.30 31.79 -4.62
CA GLU A 220 -5.66 32.52 -3.53
C GLU A 220 -4.87 31.64 -2.54
N ASP A 221 -5.00 30.32 -2.59
CA ASP A 221 -4.31 29.43 -1.66
C ASP A 221 -2.80 29.45 -1.91
N ASP A 222 -2.01 29.36 -0.82
CA ASP A 222 -0.55 29.29 -0.92
C ASP A 222 -0.08 27.92 -1.42
N MET A 223 1.16 27.88 -1.94
CA MET A 223 1.72 26.64 -2.49
C MET A 223 1.92 25.53 -1.45
N GLU A 224 2.07 25.87 -0.17
CA GLU A 224 2.20 24.87 0.90
C GLU A 224 0.88 24.15 1.11
N HIS A 225 -0.24 24.88 1.16
CA HIS A 225 -1.59 24.34 1.23
C HIS A 225 -1.91 23.49 0.00
N ILE A 226 -1.61 24.00 -1.21
CA ILE A 226 -1.86 23.26 -2.46
C ILE A 226 -1.07 21.95 -2.48
N LYS A 227 0.21 21.99 -2.08
CA LYS A 227 1.06 20.78 -1.97
C LYS A 227 0.49 19.80 -0.95
N LYS A 228 0.03 20.28 0.20
CA LYS A 228 -0.60 19.42 1.23
C LYS A 228 -1.87 18.75 0.73
N THR A 229 -2.76 19.49 0.06
CA THR A 229 -4.00 18.95 -0.50
C THR A 229 -3.70 17.94 -1.60
N TYR A 230 -2.72 18.22 -2.46
CA TYR A 230 -2.22 17.28 -3.44
C TYR A 230 -1.75 15.96 -2.80
N LYS A 231 -0.90 16.02 -1.76
CA LYS A 231 -0.44 14.80 -1.04
C LYS A 231 -1.62 13.97 -0.52
N ASN A 232 -2.63 14.63 0.07
CA ASN A 232 -3.81 13.94 0.58
C ASN A 232 -4.62 13.25 -0.53
N LEU A 233 -4.79 13.92 -1.67
CA LEU A 233 -5.49 13.35 -2.83
C LEU A 233 -4.72 12.17 -3.43
N VAL A 234 -3.40 12.25 -3.51
CA VAL A 234 -2.56 11.12 -3.93
C VAL A 234 -2.77 9.92 -3.02
N ARG A 235 -2.77 10.12 -1.70
CA ARG A 235 -3.02 9.03 -0.73
C ARG A 235 -4.42 8.44 -0.87
N GLU A 236 -5.42 9.29 -1.09
CA GLU A 236 -6.82 8.86 -1.29
C GLU A 236 -6.98 8.00 -2.56
N PHE A 237 -6.30 8.38 -3.65
CA PHE A 237 -6.40 7.71 -4.94
C PHE A 237 -5.16 6.85 -5.26
N HIS A 238 -4.38 6.47 -4.25
CA HIS A 238 -3.17 5.68 -4.44
C HIS A 238 -3.55 4.39 -5.19
N PRO A 239 -2.80 3.99 -6.23
CA PRO A 239 -3.10 2.76 -6.93
C PRO A 239 -2.99 1.61 -5.94
N ASP A 240 -3.85 0.61 -6.10
CA ASP A 240 -4.27 -0.43 -5.15
C ASP A 240 -3.14 -1.35 -4.61
N ILE A 241 -1.88 -0.93 -4.63
CA ILE A 241 -0.73 -1.70 -4.15
C ILE A 241 -0.82 -2.04 -2.65
N LEU A 242 -1.56 -1.25 -1.84
CA LEU A 242 -1.69 -1.45 -0.39
C LEU A 242 -2.98 -2.17 0.02
N TYR A 243 -4.02 -2.15 -0.82
CA TYR A 243 -5.34 -2.71 -0.49
C TYR A 243 -5.60 -4.01 -1.26
N HIS A 244 -4.75 -5.01 -1.03
CA HIS A 244 -4.90 -6.40 -1.49
C HIS A 244 -6.11 -7.15 -0.88
N LYS A 245 -7.24 -6.48 -0.63
CA LYS A 245 -8.44 -7.03 0.01
C LYS A 245 -9.72 -6.76 -0.77
N GLY A 246 -9.69 -7.05 -2.08
CA GLY A 246 -10.90 -7.41 -2.83
C GLY A 246 -11.90 -6.28 -3.04
N LEU A 247 -11.43 -5.05 -3.26
CA LEU A 247 -12.31 -3.97 -3.71
C LEU A 247 -12.68 -4.14 -5.19
N ASP A 248 -13.92 -3.75 -5.51
CA ASP A 248 -14.54 -3.91 -6.81
C ASP A 248 -13.73 -3.21 -7.93
N GLN A 249 -13.60 -3.89 -9.07
CA GLN A 249 -12.78 -3.49 -10.21
C GLN A 249 -13.22 -2.13 -10.80
N SER A 250 -14.49 -1.76 -10.65
CA SER A 250 -15.06 -0.48 -11.08
C SER A 250 -14.53 0.73 -10.30
N ILE A 251 -14.20 0.56 -9.02
CA ILE A 251 -13.61 1.60 -8.17
C ILE A 251 -12.13 1.81 -8.55
N MET A 252 -11.47 0.73 -8.97
CA MET A 252 -10.03 0.68 -9.22
C MET A 252 -9.61 1.39 -10.52
N GLU A 253 -10.36 1.25 -11.61
CA GLU A 253 -10.09 1.98 -12.87
C GLU A 253 -10.27 3.49 -12.72
N ASN A 254 -11.13 3.91 -11.77
CA ASN A 254 -11.35 5.31 -11.47
C ASN A 254 -10.15 5.92 -10.72
N SER A 255 -9.52 5.18 -9.80
CA SER A 255 -8.39 5.67 -9.01
C SER A 255 -7.18 6.03 -9.85
N THR A 256 -6.76 5.18 -10.81
CA THR A 256 -5.61 5.49 -11.67
C THR A 256 -5.84 6.75 -12.50
N ARG A 257 -6.99 6.86 -13.19
CA ARG A 257 -7.32 8.06 -13.99
C ARG A 257 -7.46 9.30 -13.13
N LYS A 258 -8.02 9.16 -11.93
CA LYS A 258 -8.16 10.26 -10.98
C LYS A 258 -6.80 10.73 -10.50
N LEU A 259 -5.88 9.82 -10.16
CA LEU A 259 -4.51 10.14 -9.80
C LEU A 259 -3.76 10.85 -10.95
N GLN A 260 -3.88 10.34 -12.17
CA GLN A 260 -3.30 11.00 -13.36
C GLN A 260 -3.84 12.43 -13.53
N SER A 261 -5.14 12.63 -13.29
CA SER A 261 -5.77 13.96 -13.34
C SER A 261 -5.29 14.88 -12.22
N ILE A 262 -5.07 14.34 -11.01
CA ILE A 262 -4.52 15.05 -9.85
C ILE A 262 -3.08 15.49 -10.12
N ASN A 263 -2.23 14.58 -10.62
CA ASN A 263 -0.83 14.86 -10.98
C ASN A 263 -0.76 15.96 -12.04
N ARG A 264 -1.57 15.85 -13.10
CA ARG A 264 -1.66 16.87 -14.16
C ARG A 264 -2.12 18.22 -13.61
N ALA A 265 -3.16 18.27 -12.78
CA ALA A 265 -3.66 19.51 -12.20
C ALA A 265 -2.61 20.20 -11.33
N TYR A 266 -1.89 19.43 -10.49
CA TYR A 266 -0.82 19.96 -9.67
C TYR A 266 0.33 20.55 -10.50
N GLN A 267 0.74 19.85 -11.57
CA GLN A 267 1.78 20.37 -12.48
C GLN A 267 1.37 21.67 -13.16
N VAL A 268 0.12 21.77 -13.65
CA VAL A 268 -0.39 23.02 -14.27
C VAL A 268 -0.31 24.20 -13.29
N ILE A 269 -0.71 24.01 -12.04
CA ILE A 269 -0.66 25.06 -11.01
C ILE A 269 0.80 25.42 -10.68
N LYS A 270 1.66 24.41 -10.50
CA LYS A 270 3.08 24.60 -10.16
C LYS A 270 3.82 25.41 -11.23
N GLU A 271 3.64 25.07 -12.50
CA GLU A 271 4.27 25.79 -13.63
C GLU A 271 3.74 27.22 -13.78
N HIS A 272 2.43 27.43 -13.56
CA HIS A 272 1.86 28.77 -13.57
C HIS A 272 2.45 29.67 -12.47
N ARG A 273 2.59 29.15 -11.24
CA ARG A 273 3.15 29.90 -10.11
C ARG A 273 4.63 30.24 -10.31
N LYS A 274 5.42 29.28 -10.80
CA LYS A 274 6.83 29.48 -11.13
C LYS A 274 7.05 30.58 -12.19
N THR A 275 6.16 30.66 -13.17
CA THR A 275 6.21 31.69 -14.22
C THR A 275 5.89 33.08 -13.67
N ASN A 276 4.91 33.20 -12.77
CA ASN A 276 4.54 34.48 -12.16
C ASN A 276 5.55 35.01 -11.12
N GLU A 277 6.33 34.13 -10.47
CA GLU A 277 7.40 34.54 -9.54
C GLU A 277 8.68 35.02 -10.25
N SER A 278 8.83 34.71 -11.55
CA SER A 278 10.00 35.07 -12.37
C SER A 278 9.85 36.41 -13.12
N HIS A 279 8.77 37.14 -12.87
CA HIS A 279 8.45 38.46 -13.44
C HIS A 279 8.19 39.49 -12.34
#